data_AF-A0A0Q7TWK2-F1
#
_entry.id   AF-A0A0Q7TWK2-F1
#
_cell.length_a   1.000
_cell.length_b   1.000
_cell.length_c   1.000
_cell.angle_alpha   90.00
_cell.angle_beta   90.00
_cell.angle_gamma   90.00
#
_symmetry.space_group_name_H-M   'P 1'
#
loop_
_entity.id
_entity.type
_entity.pdbx_description
1 polymer ?
#
loop_
_entity_poly.entity_id
_entity_poly.type
_entity_poly.pdbx_seq_one_letter_code
_entity_poly.pdbx_strand_id
1 'polypeptide(L)'
;MGLCIGGGSMGFLSRGMFVVAGVIVGSTCINYLVAGETVSLHWPNGRLGSWREAKVRPACYAALNFPKRDRDNPTLPYGQHRIAWRDFDRMVDMTAALHCYVVTQQNAVCEPDNRAYVVDYIGKYFAKRDAMLEIAKRYGGGEEKIVRDLWDAANNRAIMSALEMHIKYGRLRKSDFGWSAPELLKGALDKYSDAPDQCDKSRPWVAVKIPVERS
;
A
#
# COMPACT_ATOMS: atom_id res chain seq x y z
N MET A 1 45.62 -45.00 -28.12
CA MET A 1 44.17 -45.34 -28.11
C MET A 1 43.74 -45.53 -26.66
N GLY A 2 42.65 -44.88 -26.25
CA GLY A 2 41.94 -45.19 -24.99
C GLY A 2 42.18 -44.24 -23.81
N LEU A 3 41.56 -43.05 -23.88
CA LEU A 3 41.07 -42.32 -22.71
C LEU A 3 40.12 -43.23 -21.91
N CYS A 4 40.12 -43.12 -20.58
CA CYS A 4 38.91 -42.72 -19.84
C CYS A 4 39.27 -42.27 -18.42
N ILE A 5 39.11 -40.97 -18.25
CA ILE A 5 39.31 -40.12 -17.09
C ILE A 5 38.40 -40.59 -15.94
N GLY A 6 39.00 -40.75 -14.76
CA GLY A 6 38.26 -40.93 -13.51
C GLY A 6 37.59 -39.63 -13.05
N GLY A 7 36.60 -39.79 -12.16
CA GLY A 7 36.13 -38.71 -11.27
C GLY A 7 34.97 -37.89 -11.81
N GLY A 8 33.74 -38.42 -11.70
CA GLY A 8 32.51 -37.71 -12.08
C GLY A 8 31.47 -37.57 -10.97
N SER A 9 31.79 -37.86 -9.71
CA SER A 9 30.82 -37.81 -8.60
C SER A 9 30.55 -36.38 -8.08
N MET A 10 31.26 -35.36 -8.58
CA MET A 10 31.10 -33.95 -8.18
C MET A 10 29.91 -33.23 -8.85
N GLY A 11 29.31 -33.78 -9.90
CA GLY A 11 28.20 -33.14 -10.62
C GLY A 11 26.83 -33.31 -9.96
N PHE A 12 26.58 -34.44 -9.30
CA PHE A 12 25.26 -34.76 -8.73
C PHE A 12 25.08 -34.18 -7.31
N LEU A 13 26.14 -34.22 -6.50
CA LEU A 13 26.15 -33.64 -5.15
C LEU A 13 26.09 -32.11 -5.16
N SER A 14 26.79 -31.45 -6.11
CA SER A 14 26.75 -29.99 -6.25
C SER A 14 25.38 -29.48 -6.74
N ARG A 15 24.75 -30.20 -7.68
CA ARG A 15 23.38 -29.90 -8.14
C ARG A 15 22.34 -30.17 -7.06
N GLY A 16 22.48 -31.26 -6.29
CA GLY A 16 21.62 -31.56 -5.14
C GLY A 16 21.69 -30.48 -4.07
N MET A 17 22.89 -30.02 -3.72
CA MET A 17 23.08 -28.92 -2.77
C MET A 17 22.50 -27.59 -3.27
N PHE A 18 22.58 -27.30 -4.57
CA PHE A 18 22.01 -26.08 -5.14
C PHE A 18 20.48 -26.08 -5.12
N VAL A 19 19.85 -27.22 -5.39
CA VAL A 19 18.39 -27.36 -5.33
C VAL A 19 17.91 -27.31 -3.88
N VAL A 20 18.61 -27.98 -2.95
CA VAL A 20 18.25 -27.92 -1.52
C VAL A 20 18.46 -26.52 -0.95
N ALA A 21 19.57 -25.84 -1.27
CA ALA A 21 19.80 -24.46 -0.87
C ALA A 21 18.75 -23.51 -1.50
N GLY A 22 18.40 -23.71 -2.77
CA GLY A 22 17.36 -22.92 -3.45
C GLY A 22 15.96 -23.15 -2.88
N VAL A 23 15.62 -24.38 -2.49
CA VAL A 23 14.34 -24.70 -1.84
C VAL A 23 14.32 -24.17 -0.41
N ILE A 24 15.41 -24.26 0.35
CA ILE A 24 15.47 -23.71 1.71
C ILE A 24 15.39 -22.18 1.64
N VAL A 25 16.21 -21.51 0.83
CA VAL A 25 16.16 -20.04 0.67
C VAL A 25 14.80 -19.61 0.12
N GLY A 26 14.26 -20.31 -0.87
CA GLY A 26 12.95 -20.02 -1.46
C GLY A 26 11.79 -20.22 -0.49
N SER A 27 11.76 -21.33 0.25
CA SER A 27 10.71 -21.61 1.25
C SER A 27 10.83 -20.72 2.47
N THR A 28 12.05 -20.34 2.87
CA THR A 28 12.25 -19.36 3.95
C THR A 28 11.81 -17.97 3.49
N CYS A 29 12.13 -17.54 2.26
CA CYS A 29 11.64 -16.29 1.69
C CYS A 29 10.11 -16.27 1.51
N ILE A 30 9.51 -17.38 1.07
CA ILE A 30 8.06 -17.47 0.88
C ILE A 30 7.35 -17.51 2.24
N ASN A 31 7.85 -18.28 3.21
CA ASN A 31 7.32 -18.25 4.58
C ASN A 31 7.50 -16.87 5.21
N TYR A 32 8.59 -16.17 4.92
CA TYR A 32 8.81 -14.79 5.37
C TYR A 32 7.84 -13.79 4.72
N LEU A 33 7.49 -13.99 3.45
CA LEU A 33 6.51 -13.17 2.73
C LEU A 33 5.06 -13.48 3.10
N VAL A 34 4.75 -14.73 3.46
CA VAL A 34 3.37 -15.22 3.70
C VAL A 34 3.01 -15.26 5.20
N ALA A 35 3.97 -15.52 6.10
CA ALA A 35 3.73 -15.72 7.54
C ALA A 35 3.91 -14.47 8.43
N GLY A 36 4.00 -13.27 7.85
CA GLY A 36 3.65 -12.04 8.57
C GLY A 36 4.60 -11.57 9.68
N GLU A 37 5.79 -12.16 9.84
CA GLU A 37 6.87 -11.49 10.57
C GLU A 37 7.62 -10.57 9.61
N THR A 38 7.19 -9.31 9.57
CA THR A 38 7.91 -8.20 8.94
C THR A 38 9.22 -7.94 9.68
N VAL A 39 10.19 -8.86 9.57
CA VAL A 39 11.57 -8.52 9.90
C VAL A 39 12.11 -7.69 8.74
N SER A 40 12.72 -6.59 9.14
CA SER A 40 13.52 -5.63 8.41
C SER A 40 14.48 -6.20 7.36
N LEU A 41 13.97 -6.55 6.18
CA LEU A 41 14.76 -6.55 4.93
C LEU A 41 14.44 -5.27 4.16
N HIS A 42 14.53 -4.15 4.86
CA HIS A 42 14.51 -2.83 4.27
C HIS A 42 15.97 -2.41 4.17
N TRP A 43 16.47 -2.18 2.96
CA TRP A 43 17.60 -1.27 2.80
C TRP A 43 17.29 -0.01 3.61
N PRO A 44 18.12 0.41 4.58
CA PRO A 44 17.75 1.43 5.55
C PRO A 44 17.66 2.78 4.85
N ASN A 45 16.49 3.10 4.31
CA ASN A 45 16.17 4.46 3.91
C ASN A 45 15.84 5.20 5.20
N GLY A 46 16.77 6.02 5.71
CA GLY A 46 16.65 6.73 7.00
C GLY A 46 15.45 7.70 7.11
N ARG A 47 14.65 7.83 6.04
CA ARG A 47 13.35 8.54 6.00
C ARG A 47 12.16 7.73 6.51
N LEU A 48 12.32 6.41 6.70
CA LEU A 48 11.18 5.48 6.81
C LEU A 48 10.87 4.99 8.23
N GLY A 49 11.77 5.24 9.19
CA GLY A 49 11.53 5.12 10.63
C GLY A 49 10.96 3.77 11.12
N SER A 50 10.49 3.77 12.37
CA SER A 50 9.98 2.62 13.14
C SER A 50 8.44 2.64 13.19
N TRP A 51 7.76 1.87 12.36
CA TRP A 51 6.27 1.89 12.25
C TRP A 51 5.50 1.62 13.56
N ARG A 52 6.15 1.00 14.56
CA ARG A 52 5.56 0.76 15.88
C ARG A 52 5.53 2.02 16.75
N GLU A 53 6.38 3.00 16.45
CA GLU A 53 6.50 4.27 17.18
C GLU A 53 5.66 5.40 16.54
N ALA A 54 5.03 5.13 15.39
CA ALA A 54 4.18 6.08 14.67
C ALA A 54 2.99 6.57 15.51
N LYS A 55 2.96 7.86 15.80
CA LYS A 55 1.93 8.53 16.61
C LYS A 55 0.65 8.82 15.81
N VAL A 56 0.71 8.84 14.47
CA VAL A 56 -0.49 9.02 13.63
C VAL A 56 -1.45 7.84 13.75
N ARG A 57 -0.95 6.61 13.91
CA ARG A 57 -1.78 5.39 13.94
C ARG A 57 -2.85 5.41 15.04
N PRO A 58 -2.53 5.71 16.32
CA PRO A 58 -3.57 5.83 17.34
C PRO A 58 -4.56 6.97 17.08
N ALA A 59 -4.13 8.06 16.43
CA ALA A 59 -5.03 9.15 16.06
C ALA A 59 -6.04 8.71 14.98
N CYS A 60 -5.66 7.81 14.09
CA CYS A 60 -6.52 7.28 13.03
C CYS A 60 -7.36 6.05 13.42
N TYR A 61 -7.12 5.41 14.57
CA TYR A 61 -7.97 4.30 15.02
C TYR A 61 -9.43 4.69 15.21
N ALA A 62 -9.72 5.94 15.60
CA ALA A 62 -11.09 6.42 15.71
C ALA A 62 -11.86 6.32 14.38
N ALA A 63 -11.21 6.62 13.25
CA ALA A 63 -11.80 6.51 11.92
C ALA A 63 -12.09 5.05 11.51
N LEU A 64 -11.38 4.09 12.11
CA LEU A 64 -11.54 2.65 11.85
C LEU A 64 -12.60 1.97 12.71
N ASN A 65 -13.10 2.63 13.77
CA ASN A 65 -14.09 2.00 14.66
C ASN A 65 -15.46 1.87 13.99
N PHE A 66 -15.85 2.84 13.16
CA PHE A 66 -17.16 2.84 12.48
C PHE A 66 -17.09 3.40 11.05
N PRO A 67 -16.28 2.80 10.15
CA PRO A 67 -16.05 3.38 8.82
C PRO A 67 -17.34 3.40 7.98
N LYS A 68 -18.27 2.46 8.21
CA LYS A 68 -19.57 2.41 7.53
C LYS A 68 -20.56 3.51 7.96
N ARG A 69 -20.29 4.26 9.04
CA ARG A 69 -21.13 5.40 9.46
C ARG A 69 -20.80 6.68 8.70
N ASP A 70 -19.59 6.78 8.17
CA ASP A 70 -19.18 7.89 7.33
C ASP A 70 -19.91 7.81 5.98
N ARG A 71 -20.74 8.83 5.70
CA ARG A 71 -21.54 8.91 4.47
C ARG A 71 -20.70 9.20 3.23
N ASP A 72 -19.48 9.68 3.41
CA ASP A 72 -18.56 10.00 2.32
C ASP A 72 -17.71 8.77 1.91
N ASN A 73 -17.79 7.67 2.68
CA ASN A 73 -17.21 6.40 2.32
C ASN A 73 -18.01 5.67 1.22
N PRO A 74 -17.37 4.77 0.46
CA PRO A 74 -18.04 4.02 -0.59
C PRO A 74 -19.23 3.23 -0.06
N THR A 75 -20.38 3.37 -0.70
CA THR A 75 -21.59 2.61 -0.41
C THR A 75 -21.87 1.63 -1.54
N LEU A 76 -22.22 0.38 -1.21
CA LEU A 76 -22.65 -0.57 -2.24
C LEU A 76 -23.84 0.00 -3.02
N PRO A 77 -23.83 -0.13 -4.36
CA PRO A 77 -24.94 0.32 -5.18
C PRO A 77 -26.18 -0.52 -4.89
N TYR A 78 -27.35 0.12 -4.97
CA TYR A 78 -28.61 -0.61 -4.94
C TYR A 78 -28.75 -1.49 -6.19
N GLY A 79 -29.16 -2.75 -6.01
CA GLY A 79 -29.45 -3.68 -7.12
C GLY A 79 -28.49 -4.88 -7.19
N GLN A 80 -28.50 -5.57 -8.33
CA GLN A 80 -27.65 -6.74 -8.55
C GLN A 80 -26.23 -6.31 -8.92
N HIS A 81 -25.24 -6.73 -8.13
CA HIS A 81 -23.82 -6.59 -8.41
C HIS A 81 -23.09 -7.87 -7.98
N ARG A 82 -21.88 -8.09 -8.50
CA ARG A 82 -21.06 -9.29 -8.21
C ARG A 82 -19.90 -9.01 -7.26
N ILE A 83 -19.80 -7.80 -6.74
CA ILE A 83 -18.81 -7.43 -5.72
C ILE A 83 -18.98 -8.30 -4.47
N ALA A 84 -17.91 -9.00 -4.09
CA ALA A 84 -17.89 -9.77 -2.85
C ALA A 84 -17.93 -8.85 -1.62
N TRP A 85 -18.77 -9.18 -0.64
CA TRP A 85 -18.90 -8.42 0.62
C TRP A 85 -17.56 -8.17 1.32
N ARG A 86 -16.68 -9.17 1.35
CA ARG A 86 -15.34 -9.05 1.95
C ARG A 86 -14.44 -8.04 1.21
N ASP A 87 -14.60 -7.92 -0.10
CA ASP A 87 -13.83 -6.97 -0.90
C ASP A 87 -14.33 -5.55 -0.69
N PHE A 88 -15.65 -5.38 -0.59
CA PHE A 88 -16.28 -4.12 -0.23
C PHE A 88 -15.89 -3.66 1.18
N ASP A 89 -16.02 -4.51 2.20
CA ASP A 89 -15.67 -4.16 3.58
C ASP A 89 -14.20 -3.74 3.67
N ARG A 90 -13.31 -4.50 3.04
CA ARG A 90 -11.89 -4.15 2.99
C ARG A 90 -11.62 -2.85 2.25
N MET A 91 -12.35 -2.56 1.16
CA MET A 91 -12.25 -1.28 0.46
C MET A 91 -12.63 -0.13 1.39
N VAL A 92 -13.77 -0.22 2.09
CA VAL A 92 -14.26 0.80 3.02
C VAL A 92 -13.25 1.04 4.15
N ASP A 93 -12.70 -0.01 4.76
CA ASP A 93 -11.69 0.09 5.81
C ASP A 93 -10.42 0.79 5.30
N MET A 94 -9.99 0.45 4.08
CA MET A 94 -8.81 1.04 3.46
C MET A 94 -9.02 2.50 3.08
N THR A 95 -10.21 2.86 2.57
CA THR A 95 -10.58 4.24 2.31
C THR A 95 -10.60 5.05 3.60
N ALA A 96 -11.26 4.58 4.65
CA ALA A 96 -11.34 5.30 5.92
C ALA A 96 -9.96 5.53 6.55
N ALA A 97 -9.11 4.49 6.57
CA ALA A 97 -7.74 4.60 7.05
C ALA A 97 -6.93 5.62 6.23
N LEU A 98 -6.90 5.45 4.90
CA LEU A 98 -6.07 6.28 4.05
C LEU A 98 -6.56 7.73 4.06
N HIS A 99 -7.87 7.96 4.03
CA HIS A 99 -8.46 9.29 4.19
C HIS A 99 -7.97 9.96 5.48
N CYS A 100 -7.96 9.25 6.60
CA CYS A 100 -7.40 9.78 7.84
C CYS A 100 -5.92 10.14 7.68
N TYR A 101 -5.10 9.26 7.10
CA TYR A 101 -3.65 9.48 6.95
C TYR A 101 -3.30 10.63 6.01
N VAL A 102 -4.00 10.81 4.89
CA VAL A 102 -3.57 11.78 3.86
C VAL A 102 -4.43 13.03 3.78
N VAL A 103 -5.66 12.99 4.28
CA VAL A 103 -6.62 14.10 4.23
C VAL A 103 -6.79 14.74 5.62
N THR A 104 -7.22 13.97 6.62
CA THR A 104 -7.55 14.50 7.95
C THR A 104 -6.30 14.89 8.75
N GLN A 105 -5.30 14.02 8.78
CA GLN A 105 -4.05 14.20 9.53
C GLN A 105 -3.00 14.88 8.64
N GLN A 106 -3.05 16.22 8.58
CA GLN A 106 -2.09 17.00 7.81
C GLN A 106 -0.64 16.67 8.23
N ASN A 107 0.24 16.46 7.26
CA ASN A 107 1.66 16.10 7.45
C ASN A 107 1.92 14.71 8.08
N ALA A 108 0.93 13.83 8.21
CA ALA A 108 1.17 12.46 8.68
C ALA A 108 2.16 11.67 7.81
N VAL A 109 2.22 12.00 6.51
CA VAL A 109 3.20 11.47 5.54
C VAL A 109 4.65 11.87 5.90
N CYS A 110 4.80 12.97 6.62
CA CYS A 110 6.10 13.51 7.04
C CYS A 110 6.53 13.02 8.43
N GLU A 111 5.71 12.24 9.13
CA GLU A 111 6.17 11.52 10.32
C GLU A 111 7.16 10.42 9.88
N PRO A 112 8.45 10.49 10.30
CA PRO A 112 9.47 9.54 9.82
C PRO A 112 9.07 8.09 10.06
N ASP A 113 8.53 7.81 11.24
CA ASP A 113 8.13 6.48 11.68
C ASP A 113 6.89 5.94 10.97
N ASN A 114 6.05 6.81 10.41
CA ASN A 114 4.81 6.41 9.74
C ASN A 114 4.93 6.42 8.20
N ARG A 115 5.94 7.08 7.65
CA ARG A 115 6.07 7.30 6.20
C ARG A 115 6.06 6.00 5.40
N ALA A 116 6.83 5.00 5.82
CA ALA A 116 6.90 3.70 5.13
C ALA A 116 5.55 2.98 5.14
N TYR A 117 4.87 3.05 6.28
CA TYR A 117 3.57 2.44 6.45
C TYR A 117 2.54 3.11 5.54
N VAL A 118 2.49 4.45 5.49
CA VAL A 118 1.57 5.18 4.60
C VAL A 118 1.83 4.85 3.14
N VAL A 119 3.10 4.79 2.72
CA VAL A 119 3.48 4.46 1.35
C VAL A 119 3.08 3.04 0.96
N ASP A 120 3.36 2.05 1.82
CA ASP A 120 2.90 0.66 1.63
C ASP A 120 1.36 0.58 1.60
N TYR A 121 0.69 1.34 2.47
CA TYR A 121 -0.77 1.39 2.51
C TYR A 121 -1.39 1.97 1.24
N ILE A 122 -0.79 3.03 0.68
CA ILE A 122 -1.15 3.58 -0.63
C ILE A 122 -1.02 2.51 -1.71
N GLY A 123 0.09 1.76 -1.72
CA GLY A 123 0.29 0.65 -2.65
C GLY A 123 -0.80 -0.42 -2.55
N LYS A 124 -1.11 -0.87 -1.34
CA LYS A 124 -2.18 -1.85 -1.07
C LYS A 124 -3.56 -1.32 -1.50
N TYR A 125 -3.84 -0.03 -1.27
CA TYR A 125 -5.09 0.62 -1.63
C TYR A 125 -5.32 0.58 -3.15
N PHE A 126 -4.32 0.97 -3.95
CA PHE A 126 -4.44 0.91 -5.41
C PHE A 126 -4.45 -0.53 -5.94
N ALA A 127 -3.66 -1.43 -5.35
CA ALA A 127 -3.72 -2.86 -5.71
C ALA A 127 -5.12 -3.45 -5.48
N LYS A 128 -5.81 -3.03 -4.41
CA LYS A 128 -7.19 -3.45 -4.14
C LYS A 128 -8.16 -2.92 -5.19
N ARG A 129 -8.04 -1.65 -5.57
CA ARG A 129 -8.81 -1.04 -6.66
C ARG A 129 -8.63 -1.78 -7.97
N ASP A 130 -7.39 -2.01 -8.36
CA ASP A 130 -7.07 -2.64 -9.64
C ASP A 130 -7.54 -4.10 -9.66
N ALA A 131 -7.40 -4.84 -8.55
CA ALA A 131 -7.93 -6.20 -8.41
C ALA A 131 -9.47 -6.25 -8.54
N MET A 132 -10.19 -5.32 -7.90
CA MET A 132 -11.65 -5.25 -8.03
C MET A 132 -12.07 -4.91 -9.46
N LEU A 133 -11.38 -3.98 -10.13
CA LEU A 133 -11.64 -3.63 -11.52
C LEU A 133 -11.34 -4.79 -12.47
N GLU A 134 -10.27 -5.55 -12.23
CA GLU A 134 -9.91 -6.72 -13.03
C GLU A 134 -10.98 -7.81 -12.91
N ILE A 135 -11.46 -8.09 -11.70
CA ILE A 135 -12.55 -9.03 -11.48
C ILE A 135 -13.83 -8.55 -12.18
N ALA A 136 -14.17 -7.27 -12.03
CA ALA A 136 -15.36 -6.69 -12.64
C ALA A 136 -15.34 -6.77 -14.18
N LYS A 137 -14.19 -6.52 -14.81
CA LYS A 137 -13.99 -6.67 -16.26
C LYS A 137 -14.36 -8.06 -16.77
N ARG A 138 -14.11 -9.11 -15.98
CA ARG A 138 -14.47 -10.50 -16.34
C ARG A 138 -15.98 -10.72 -16.41
N TYR A 139 -16.77 -9.86 -15.76
CA TYR A 139 -18.23 -9.91 -15.74
C TYR A 139 -18.91 -8.90 -16.67
N GLY A 140 -18.13 -8.08 -17.39
CA GLY A 140 -18.61 -7.16 -18.42
C GLY A 140 -18.63 -5.68 -18.00
N GLY A 141 -18.87 -4.80 -18.97
CA GLY A 141 -18.74 -3.34 -18.80
C GLY A 141 -19.69 -2.71 -17.77
N GLY A 142 -20.84 -3.33 -17.52
CA GLY A 142 -21.77 -2.86 -16.47
C GLY A 142 -21.19 -3.02 -15.06
N GLU A 143 -20.61 -4.19 -14.76
CA GLU A 143 -19.95 -4.44 -13.47
C GLU A 143 -18.69 -3.59 -13.33
N GLU A 144 -17.92 -3.43 -14.41
CA GLU A 144 -16.76 -2.54 -14.42
C GLU A 144 -17.17 -1.10 -14.08
N LYS A 145 -18.25 -0.58 -14.66
CA LYS A 145 -18.77 0.75 -14.35
C LYS A 145 -19.17 0.85 -12.88
N ILE A 146 -19.88 -0.13 -12.34
CA ILE A 146 -20.27 -0.17 -10.92
C ILE A 146 -19.04 -0.06 -10.01
N VAL A 147 -17.99 -0.85 -10.28
CA VAL A 147 -16.77 -0.79 -9.47
C VAL A 147 -16.06 0.56 -9.65
N ARG A 148 -16.02 1.14 -10.86
CA ARG A 148 -15.47 2.49 -11.08
C ARG A 148 -16.21 3.54 -10.26
N ASP A 149 -17.54 3.50 -10.26
CA ASP A 149 -18.39 4.44 -9.51
C ASP A 149 -18.14 4.33 -7.99
N LEU A 150 -17.95 3.11 -7.47
CA LEU A 150 -17.55 2.89 -6.06
C LEU A 150 -16.20 3.54 -5.73
N TRP A 151 -15.21 3.42 -6.63
CA TRP A 151 -13.90 4.03 -6.46
C TRP A 151 -13.91 5.56 -6.73
N ASP A 152 -15.00 6.12 -7.23
CA ASP A 152 -15.21 7.57 -7.42
C ASP A 152 -15.98 8.25 -6.26
N ALA A 153 -16.21 7.53 -5.16
CA ALA A 153 -16.81 8.08 -3.95
C ALA A 153 -16.05 9.29 -3.39
N ALA A 154 -16.73 10.14 -2.60
CA ALA A 154 -16.20 11.42 -2.10
C ALA A 154 -14.84 11.27 -1.40
N ASN A 155 -14.70 10.35 -0.44
CA ASN A 155 -13.44 10.11 0.26
C ASN A 155 -12.33 9.61 -0.66
N ASN A 156 -12.65 8.78 -1.66
CA ASN A 156 -11.66 8.31 -2.63
C ASN A 156 -11.13 9.46 -3.52
N ARG A 157 -12.01 10.38 -3.94
CA ARG A 157 -11.58 11.59 -4.67
C ARG A 157 -10.74 12.52 -3.80
N ALA A 158 -11.12 12.69 -2.53
CA ALA A 158 -10.34 13.47 -1.57
C ALA A 158 -8.93 12.86 -1.36
N ILE A 159 -8.83 11.53 -1.25
CA ILE A 159 -7.56 10.82 -1.19
C ILE A 159 -6.73 11.10 -2.45
N MET A 160 -7.29 10.95 -3.65
CA MET A 160 -6.57 11.21 -4.91
C MET A 160 -6.02 12.64 -4.96
N SER A 161 -6.86 13.63 -4.65
CA SER A 161 -6.45 15.04 -4.62
C SER A 161 -5.36 15.31 -3.59
N ALA A 162 -5.48 14.73 -2.39
CA ALA A 162 -4.47 14.87 -1.34
C ALA A 162 -3.14 14.23 -1.74
N LEU A 163 -3.16 13.04 -2.35
CA LEU A 163 -1.96 12.37 -2.84
C LEU A 163 -1.25 13.19 -3.92
N GLU A 164 -1.99 13.72 -4.89
CA GLU A 164 -1.43 14.62 -5.91
C GLU A 164 -0.79 15.87 -5.28
N MET A 165 -1.43 16.45 -4.26
CA MET A 165 -0.89 17.60 -3.55
C MET A 165 0.37 17.24 -2.76
N HIS A 166 0.38 16.11 -2.04
CA HIS A 166 1.57 15.64 -1.34
C HIS A 166 2.72 15.36 -2.30
N ILE A 167 2.45 14.86 -3.51
CA ILE A 167 3.46 14.69 -4.56
C ILE A 167 3.95 16.03 -5.10
N LYS A 168 3.03 16.93 -5.47
CA LYS A 168 3.34 18.26 -6.01
C LYS A 168 4.19 19.10 -5.07
N TYR A 169 3.95 19.01 -3.76
CA TYR A 169 4.73 19.71 -2.73
C TYR A 169 5.94 18.90 -2.24
N GLY A 170 6.27 17.77 -2.84
CA GLY A 170 7.47 16.99 -2.49
C GLY A 170 7.41 16.28 -1.12
N ARG A 171 6.22 16.15 -0.52
CA ARG A 171 6.00 15.35 0.70
C ARG A 171 5.98 13.86 0.40
N LEU A 172 5.49 13.46 -0.77
CA LEU A 172 5.65 12.14 -1.39
C LEU A 172 6.52 12.27 -2.64
N ARG A 173 7.43 11.32 -2.85
CA ARG A 173 8.37 11.34 -3.98
C ARG A 173 8.50 9.95 -4.58
N LYS A 174 8.96 9.88 -5.82
CA LYS A 174 9.19 8.62 -6.54
C LYS A 174 10.09 7.65 -5.76
N SER A 175 11.10 8.17 -5.07
CA SER A 175 12.00 7.38 -4.23
C SER A 175 11.32 6.68 -3.05
N ASP A 176 10.16 7.16 -2.58
CA ASP A 176 9.43 6.51 -1.49
C ASP A 176 8.77 5.21 -1.95
N PHE A 177 8.27 5.20 -3.20
CA PHE A 177 7.57 4.04 -3.78
C PHE A 177 8.50 3.06 -4.47
N GLY A 178 9.75 3.45 -4.77
CA GLY A 178 10.69 2.63 -5.52
C GLY A 178 10.12 2.21 -6.88
N TRP A 179 10.21 0.91 -7.19
CA TRP A 179 9.72 0.34 -8.45
C TRP A 179 8.21 0.03 -8.44
N SER A 180 7.56 0.10 -7.28
CA SER A 180 6.17 -0.30 -7.06
C SER A 180 5.21 0.89 -6.93
N ALA A 181 5.53 2.02 -7.59
CA ALA A 181 4.63 3.17 -7.65
C ALA A 181 3.31 2.79 -8.34
N PRO A 182 2.13 3.08 -7.72
CA PRO A 182 0.84 2.83 -8.34
C PRO A 182 0.71 3.53 -9.69
N GLU A 183 0.13 2.86 -10.68
CA GLU A 183 0.03 3.38 -12.06
C GLU A 183 -0.62 4.77 -12.11
N LEU A 184 -1.68 4.96 -11.32
CA LEU A 184 -2.40 6.24 -11.23
C LEU A 184 -1.54 7.39 -10.69
N LEU A 185 -0.50 7.12 -9.91
CA LEU A 185 0.36 8.14 -9.33
C LEU A 185 1.61 8.38 -10.18
N LYS A 186 2.00 7.46 -11.07
CA LYS A 186 3.24 7.57 -11.85
C LYS A 186 3.34 8.89 -12.60
N GLY A 187 2.29 9.30 -13.31
CA GLY A 187 2.29 10.56 -14.05
C GLY A 187 2.55 11.79 -13.16
N ALA A 188 1.97 11.83 -11.97
CA ALA A 188 2.24 12.91 -11.00
C ALA A 188 3.65 12.82 -10.42
N LEU A 189 4.10 11.61 -10.06
CA LEU A 189 5.44 11.37 -9.50
C LEU A 189 6.56 11.71 -10.48
N ASP A 190 6.35 11.45 -11.77
CA ASP A 190 7.30 11.79 -12.83
C ASP A 190 7.28 13.30 -13.13
N LYS A 191 6.08 13.91 -13.18
CA LYS A 191 5.95 15.36 -13.41
C LYS A 191 6.60 16.21 -12.31
N TYR A 192 6.58 15.73 -11.07
CA TYR A 192 7.08 16.44 -9.89
C TYR A 192 8.32 15.76 -9.27
N SER A 193 9.11 15.01 -10.04
CA SER A 193 10.29 14.29 -9.54
C SER A 193 11.31 15.19 -8.84
N ASP A 194 11.45 16.41 -9.36
CA ASP A 194 12.44 17.40 -8.93
C ASP A 194 11.95 18.27 -7.76
N ALA A 195 10.71 18.06 -7.29
CA ALA A 195 10.19 18.79 -6.14
C ALA A 195 11.08 18.55 -4.91
N PRO A 196 11.53 19.62 -4.22
CA PRO A 196 12.34 19.48 -3.02
C PRO A 196 11.53 18.82 -1.91
N ASP A 197 12.22 18.11 -1.03
CA ASP A 197 11.59 17.47 0.12
C ASP A 197 11.06 18.53 1.11
N GLN A 198 9.74 18.66 1.19
CA GLN A 198 9.08 19.62 2.10
C GLN A 198 8.54 18.98 3.38
N CYS A 199 9.04 17.81 3.77
CA CYS A 199 8.84 17.32 5.13
C CYS A 199 9.76 18.08 6.09
N ASP A 200 9.40 19.35 6.33
CA ASP A 200 10.14 20.26 7.20
C ASP A 200 10.13 19.76 8.65
N LYS A 201 11.33 19.54 9.21
CA LYS A 201 11.52 19.15 10.61
C LYS A 201 11.00 20.19 11.60
N SER A 202 10.82 21.44 11.17
CA SER A 202 10.30 22.54 11.99
C SER A 202 8.77 22.49 12.17
N ARG A 203 8.05 21.70 11.35
CA ARG A 203 6.60 21.51 11.42
C ARG A 203 6.25 20.02 11.55
N PRO A 204 6.58 19.40 12.70
CA PRO A 204 6.25 18.00 12.93
C PRO A 204 4.74 17.78 12.82
N TRP A 205 4.34 16.56 12.45
CA TRP A 205 2.95 16.16 12.53
C TRP A 205 2.41 16.38 13.95
N VAL A 206 1.21 16.97 14.04
CA VAL A 206 0.47 17.14 15.29
C VAL A 206 -0.87 16.46 15.12
N ALA A 207 -1.24 15.61 16.08
CA ALA A 207 -2.51 14.91 16.08
C ALA A 207 -3.67 15.90 16.01
N VAL A 208 -4.41 15.88 14.91
CA VAL A 208 -5.72 16.53 14.84
C VAL A 208 -6.70 15.60 15.56
N LYS A 209 -7.37 16.09 16.60
CA LYS A 209 -8.45 15.32 17.24
C LYS A 209 -9.57 15.15 16.22
N ILE A 210 -9.82 13.91 15.82
CA ILE A 210 -11.01 13.57 15.04
C ILE A 210 -12.17 13.61 16.02
N PRO A 211 -13.14 14.53 15.87
CA PRO A 211 -14.31 14.55 16.73
C PRO A 211 -15.03 13.20 16.58
N VAL A 212 -15.13 12.45 17.67
CA VAL A 212 -16.04 11.31 17.74
C VAL A 212 -17.42 11.93 17.83
N GLU A 213 -18.09 12.11 16.70
CA GLU A 213 -19.50 12.53 16.73
C GLU A 213 -20.27 11.53 17.60
N ARG A 214 -20.75 12.01 18.75
CA ARG A 214 -21.68 11.27 19.61
C ARG A 214 -22.98 11.12 18.82
N SER A 215 -23.14 9.97 18.18
CA SER A 215 -24.41 9.48 17.64
C SER A 215 -24.77 8.17 18.33
#